data_AF-A0A948WMG6-F1
#
_entry.id   AF-A0A948WMG6-F1
#
_cell.length_a   1.000
_cell.length_b   1.000
_cell.length_c   1.000
_cell.angle_alpha   90.00
_cell.angle_beta   90.00
_cell.angle_gamma   90.00
#
_symmetry.space_group_name_H-M   'P 1'
#
loop_
_entity.id
_entity.type
_entity.pdbx_description
1 polymer ?
#
loop_
_entity_poly.entity_id
_entity_poly.type
_entity_poly.pdbx_seq_one_letter_code
_entity_poly.pdbx_strand_id
1 'polypeptide(L)'
;GRSFLTTSPPFFSAFLAISCIDSPPPPGRAGISRWARERAQEVRVPEVARYLAWSVLPCASWPVHVDEPPGPVRAPGSAPILVIGTTHDPATPMKWARSLSSQLESGVLLTRDGDGHTAIGSGSRCVSRAVAAYLVNGVLPEPGTVCR
;
A
#
# COMPACT_ATOMS: atom_id res chain seq x y z
N GLY A 1 23.81 -28.51 -23.48
CA GLY A 1 23.20 -27.20 -23.17
C GLY A 1 22.10 -27.40 -22.16
N ARG A 2 22.28 -26.96 -20.92
CA ARG A 2 21.20 -26.92 -19.93
C ARG A 2 20.69 -25.48 -19.90
N SER A 3 19.44 -25.31 -20.34
CA SER A 3 18.74 -24.04 -20.31
C SER A 3 18.83 -23.42 -18.93
N PHE A 4 19.30 -22.18 -18.90
CA PHE A 4 19.08 -21.23 -17.84
C PHE A 4 17.57 -20.98 -17.72
N LEU A 5 16.85 -21.85 -17.00
CA LEU A 5 15.59 -21.45 -16.37
C LEU A 5 15.98 -20.66 -15.13
N THR A 6 16.31 -19.39 -15.37
CA THR A 6 16.28 -18.34 -14.35
C THR A 6 14.91 -18.38 -13.71
N THR A 7 14.83 -18.91 -12.50
CA THR A 7 13.68 -18.79 -11.61
C THR A 7 13.40 -17.30 -11.42
N SER A 8 12.38 -16.76 -12.10
CA SER A 8 11.76 -15.52 -11.65
C SER A 8 11.25 -15.73 -10.21
N PRO A 9 11.40 -14.74 -9.32
CA PRO A 9 11.56 -14.96 -7.89
C PRO A 9 10.26 -15.39 -7.18
N PRO A 10 10.34 -15.96 -5.96
CA PRO A 10 9.18 -16.35 -5.12
C PRO A 10 8.24 -15.19 -4.76
N PHE A 11 8.53 -13.97 -5.18
CA PHE A 11 7.77 -12.76 -4.88
C PHE A 11 6.30 -12.88 -5.25
N PHE A 12 5.96 -13.25 -6.49
CA PHE A 12 4.56 -13.27 -6.92
C PHE A 12 3.74 -14.35 -6.21
N SER A 13 4.34 -15.53 -5.99
CA SER A 13 3.70 -16.62 -5.26
C SER A 13 3.47 -16.27 -3.79
N ALA A 14 4.47 -15.68 -3.13
CA ALA A 14 4.36 -15.23 -1.75
C ALA A 14 3.37 -14.05 -1.62
N PHE A 15 3.46 -13.06 -2.50
CA PHE A 15 2.56 -11.91 -2.55
C PHE A 15 1.12 -12.36 -2.65
N LEU A 16 0.82 -13.28 -3.58
CA LEU A 16 -0.54 -13.81 -3.72
C LEU A 16 -0.99 -14.57 -2.47
N ALA A 17 -0.15 -15.47 -1.95
CA ALA A 17 -0.49 -16.27 -0.79
C ALA A 17 -0.81 -15.42 0.45
N ILE A 18 0.02 -14.41 0.73
CA ILE A 18 -0.16 -13.47 1.83
C ILE A 18 -1.40 -12.59 1.59
N SER A 19 -1.54 -12.03 0.38
CA SER A 19 -2.70 -11.17 0.06
C SER A 19 -4.04 -11.89 0.19
N CYS A 20 -4.09 -13.20 -0.11
CA CYS A 20 -5.32 -13.98 -0.02
C CYS A 20 -5.73 -14.31 1.42
N ILE A 21 -4.80 -14.29 2.37
CA ILE A 21 -5.12 -14.51 3.79
C ILE A 21 -5.31 -13.18 4.53
N ASP A 22 -4.65 -12.10 4.12
CA ASP A 22 -4.75 -10.78 4.78
C ASP A 22 -6.05 -10.01 4.47
N SER A 23 -6.90 -10.53 3.58
CA SER A 23 -8.10 -9.82 3.14
C SER A 23 -9.25 -10.77 2.79
N PRO A 24 -10.51 -10.34 2.98
CA PRO A 24 -11.67 -11.11 2.53
C PRO A 24 -11.57 -11.45 1.04
N PRO A 25 -11.91 -12.69 0.64
CA PRO A 25 -11.78 -13.11 -0.74
C PRO A 25 -12.71 -12.28 -1.66
N PRO A 26 -12.29 -11.99 -2.91
CA PRO A 26 -13.19 -11.42 -3.90
C PRO A 26 -14.28 -12.45 -4.26
N PRO A 27 -15.37 -12.03 -4.91
CA PRO A 27 -16.28 -13.00 -5.50
C PRO A 27 -15.55 -13.84 -6.54
N GLY A 28 -15.95 -15.11 -6.65
CA GLY A 28 -15.43 -16.01 -7.68
C GLY A 28 -15.72 -15.55 -9.11
N ARG A 29 -15.36 -16.39 -10.08
CA ARG A 29 -15.43 -16.08 -11.53
C ARG A 29 -16.75 -15.44 -11.99
N ALA A 30 -17.89 -15.87 -11.43
CA ALA A 30 -19.20 -15.35 -11.80
C ALA A 30 -19.41 -13.87 -11.40
N GLY A 31 -18.79 -13.41 -10.31
CA GLY A 31 -19.00 -12.07 -9.74
C GLY A 31 -17.85 -11.08 -9.99
N ILE A 32 -16.65 -11.55 -10.32
CA ILE A 32 -15.44 -10.71 -10.40
C ILE A 32 -15.58 -9.52 -11.36
N SER A 33 -16.24 -9.70 -12.50
CA SER A 33 -16.47 -8.62 -13.47
C SER A 33 -17.29 -7.46 -12.90
N ARG A 34 -18.30 -7.76 -12.07
CA ARG A 34 -19.15 -6.76 -11.43
C ARG A 34 -18.39 -6.04 -10.31
N TRP A 35 -17.78 -6.83 -9.44
CA TRP A 35 -16.94 -6.36 -8.33
C TRP A 35 -15.82 -5.43 -8.79
N ALA A 36 -15.15 -5.78 -9.89
CA ALA A 36 -14.09 -4.98 -10.49
C ALA A 36 -14.63 -3.63 -11.01
N ARG A 37 -15.82 -3.61 -11.61
CA ARG A 37 -16.45 -2.36 -12.09
C ARG A 37 -16.83 -1.45 -10.93
N GLU A 38 -17.42 -2.00 -9.88
CA GLU A 38 -17.84 -1.24 -8.69
C GLU A 38 -16.63 -0.57 -8.03
N ARG A 39 -15.56 -1.32 -7.73
CA ARG A 39 -14.35 -0.75 -7.11
C ARG A 39 -13.61 0.25 -8.00
N ALA A 40 -13.70 0.09 -9.31
CA ALA A 40 -13.04 1.01 -10.24
C ALA A 40 -13.69 2.39 -10.32
N GLN A 41 -14.91 2.58 -9.80
CA GLN A 41 -15.57 3.88 -9.79
C GLN A 41 -14.87 4.89 -8.86
N GLU A 42 -14.08 4.42 -7.90
CA GLU A 42 -13.39 5.26 -6.93
C GLU A 42 -11.98 5.71 -7.37
N VAL A 43 -11.57 5.36 -8.60
CA VAL A 43 -10.23 5.66 -9.11
C VAL A 43 -10.27 6.53 -10.36
N ARG A 44 -9.18 7.25 -10.60
CA ARG A 44 -9.04 8.16 -11.75
C ARG A 44 -8.95 7.44 -13.10
N VAL A 45 -8.50 6.19 -13.12
CA VAL A 45 -8.33 5.38 -14.35
C VAL A 45 -9.05 4.04 -14.19
N PRO A 46 -10.38 4.00 -14.40
CA PRO A 46 -11.21 2.83 -14.11
C PRO A 46 -10.82 1.58 -14.89
N GLU A 47 -10.32 1.72 -16.13
CA GLU A 47 -9.91 0.59 -16.98
C GLU A 47 -8.72 -0.16 -16.37
N VAL A 48 -7.73 0.57 -15.85
CA VAL A 48 -6.55 -0.01 -15.20
C VAL A 48 -6.96 -0.68 -13.89
N ALA A 49 -7.78 -0.04 -13.06
CA ALA A 49 -8.28 -0.66 -11.82
C ALA A 49 -9.12 -1.92 -12.10
N ARG A 50 -9.97 -1.89 -13.13
CA ARG A 50 -10.73 -3.07 -13.56
C ARG A 50 -9.81 -4.20 -13.98
N TYR A 51 -8.73 -3.93 -14.70
CA TYR A 51 -7.75 -4.93 -15.08
C TYR A 51 -7.03 -5.52 -13.85
N LEU A 52 -6.51 -4.67 -12.96
CA LEU A 52 -5.80 -5.09 -11.75
C LEU A 52 -6.70 -5.88 -10.79
N ALA A 53 -8.00 -5.59 -10.75
CA ALA A 53 -8.97 -6.32 -9.93
C ALA A 53 -9.04 -7.82 -10.25
N TRP A 54 -8.68 -8.26 -11.46
CA TRP A 54 -8.64 -9.70 -11.78
C TRP A 54 -7.44 -10.42 -11.18
N SER A 55 -6.39 -9.70 -10.76
CA SER A 55 -5.16 -10.31 -10.20
C SER A 55 -5.43 -11.09 -8.91
N VAL A 56 -6.47 -10.72 -8.17
CA VAL A 56 -6.86 -11.36 -6.89
C VAL A 56 -7.88 -12.49 -7.06
N LEU A 57 -8.32 -12.80 -8.29
CA LEU A 57 -9.27 -13.90 -8.54
C LEU A 57 -8.85 -15.25 -7.92
N PRO A 58 -7.55 -15.64 -7.88
CA PRO A 58 -7.14 -16.87 -7.20
C PRO A 58 -7.52 -16.91 -5.71
N CYS A 59 -7.64 -15.76 -5.05
CA CYS A 59 -8.02 -15.69 -3.64
C CYS A 59 -9.45 -16.19 -3.36
N ALA A 60 -10.35 -16.13 -4.37
CA ALA A 60 -11.71 -16.67 -4.26
C ALA A 60 -11.74 -18.19 -4.07
N SER A 61 -10.64 -18.89 -4.33
CA SER A 61 -10.51 -20.34 -4.16
C SER A 61 -9.28 -20.70 -3.33
N TRP A 62 -8.72 -19.75 -2.58
CA TRP A 62 -7.61 -20.03 -1.67
C TRP A 62 -8.08 -21.03 -0.58
N PRO A 63 -7.26 -22.01 -0.17
CA PRO A 63 -7.72 -23.08 0.71
C PRO A 63 -7.84 -22.66 2.20
N VAL A 64 -7.30 -21.49 2.56
CA VAL A 64 -7.26 -20.98 3.93
C VAL A 64 -7.71 -19.52 3.91
N HIS A 65 -8.57 -19.13 4.83
CA HIS A 65 -9.02 -17.74 4.96
C HIS A 65 -8.98 -17.32 6.42
N VAL A 66 -8.88 -16.01 6.61
CA VAL A 66 -8.96 -15.37 7.93
C VAL A 66 -10.29 -14.63 7.95
N ASP A 67 -11.15 -14.94 8.91
CA ASP A 67 -12.50 -14.38 9.00
C ASP A 67 -12.51 -12.94 9.58
N GLU A 68 -11.36 -12.47 10.07
CA GLU A 68 -11.23 -11.15 10.67
C GLU A 68 -11.10 -10.07 9.59
N PRO A 69 -12.08 -9.16 9.45
CA PRO A 69 -12.00 -8.09 8.47
C PRO A 69 -10.95 -7.04 8.89
N PRO A 70 -10.32 -6.34 7.93
CA PRO A 70 -9.44 -5.22 8.24
C PRO A 70 -10.15 -4.18 9.11
N GLY A 71 -9.53 -3.82 10.23
CA GLY A 71 -10.03 -2.83 11.18
C GLY A 71 -9.11 -1.61 11.31
N PRO A 72 -9.53 -0.58 12.07
CA PRO A 72 -8.70 0.59 12.32
C PRO A 72 -7.39 0.26 13.04
N VAL A 73 -6.29 0.90 12.65
CA VAL A 73 -4.98 0.73 13.28
C VAL A 73 -4.67 1.90 14.20
N ARG A 74 -4.70 1.67 15.52
CA ARG A 74 -4.53 2.72 16.56
C ARG A 74 -3.09 2.87 17.07
N ALA A 75 -2.39 1.76 17.27
CA ALA A 75 -1.05 1.71 17.89
C ALA A 75 -0.93 2.46 19.24
N PRO A 76 -1.72 2.10 20.26
CA PRO A 76 -1.72 2.81 21.54
C PRO A 76 -0.38 2.71 22.26
N GLY A 77 0.05 3.84 22.84
CA GLY A 77 1.30 3.93 23.60
C GLY A 77 2.58 3.85 22.74
N SER A 78 2.47 3.87 21.41
CA SER A 78 3.65 3.96 20.55
C SER A 78 4.33 5.32 20.70
N ALA A 79 5.64 5.36 20.46
CA ALA A 79 6.31 6.62 20.10
C ALA A 79 5.65 7.21 18.82
N PRO A 80 5.84 8.51 18.54
CA PRO A 80 5.28 9.10 17.33
C PRO A 80 5.72 8.35 16.05
N ILE A 81 4.78 8.10 15.14
CA ILE A 81 5.01 7.29 13.93
C ILE A 81 5.00 8.20 12.70
N LEU A 82 6.11 8.22 11.99
CA LEU A 82 6.21 8.90 10.69
C LEU A 82 5.57 8.06 9.58
N VAL A 83 4.49 8.58 8.98
CA VAL A 83 3.87 8.03 7.77
C VAL A 83 4.27 8.92 6.60
N ILE A 84 4.72 8.32 5.49
CA ILE A 84 5.14 9.06 4.29
C ILE A 84 4.24 8.68 3.13
N GLY A 85 3.63 9.69 2.49
CA GLY A 85 2.77 9.49 1.31
C GLY A 85 3.27 10.30 0.11
N THR A 86 3.21 9.70 -1.08
CA THR A 86 3.54 10.36 -2.35
C THR A 86 2.25 10.79 -3.08
N THR A 87 2.19 12.02 -3.59
CA THR A 87 0.95 12.61 -4.16
C THR A 87 0.38 11.83 -5.35
N HIS A 88 1.23 11.30 -6.23
CA HIS A 88 0.81 10.50 -7.39
C HIS A 88 1.29 9.04 -7.32
N ASP A 89 1.25 8.43 -6.14
CA ASP A 89 1.53 7.00 -5.97
C ASP A 89 0.43 6.12 -6.60
N PRO A 90 0.74 5.29 -7.61
CA PRO A 90 -0.27 4.46 -8.28
C PRO A 90 -0.63 3.18 -7.51
N ALA A 91 0.20 2.74 -6.56
CA ALA A 91 0.03 1.49 -5.83
C ALA A 91 -0.55 1.71 -4.42
N THR A 92 -0.12 2.76 -3.74
CA THR A 92 -0.61 3.15 -2.41
C THR A 92 -1.01 4.63 -2.40
N PRO A 93 -2.22 4.97 -2.92
CA PRO A 93 -2.63 6.36 -3.12
C PRO A 93 -2.56 7.23 -1.87
N MET A 94 -2.28 8.52 -2.03
CA MET A 94 -2.13 9.48 -0.91
C MET A 94 -3.29 9.48 0.11
N LYS A 95 -4.52 9.15 -0.33
CA LYS A 95 -5.67 8.99 0.57
C LYS A 95 -5.45 7.91 1.64
N TRP A 96 -4.73 6.84 1.32
CA TRP A 96 -4.39 5.77 2.26
C TRP A 96 -3.35 6.22 3.28
N ALA A 97 -2.30 6.93 2.85
CA ALA A 97 -1.31 7.50 3.77
C ALA A 97 -1.94 8.48 4.76
N ARG A 98 -2.85 9.35 4.28
CA ARG A 98 -3.65 10.24 5.15
C ARG A 98 -4.48 9.45 6.14
N SER A 99 -5.24 8.46 5.66
CA SER A 99 -6.09 7.62 6.51
C SER A 99 -5.29 6.90 7.59
N LEU A 100 -4.16 6.27 7.24
CA LEU A 100 -3.30 5.59 8.21
C LEU A 100 -2.75 6.57 9.25
N SER A 101 -2.20 7.71 8.81
CA SER A 101 -1.66 8.72 9.74
C SER A 101 -2.71 9.25 10.72
N SER A 102 -3.97 9.37 10.30
CA SER A 102 -5.07 9.83 11.17
C SER A 102 -5.62 8.77 12.11
N GLN A 103 -5.43 7.48 11.80
CA GLN A 103 -5.92 6.38 12.65
C GLN A 103 -4.97 6.10 13.81
N LEU A 104 -3.67 6.31 13.60
CA LEU A 104 -2.63 6.13 14.62
C LEU A 104 -2.76 7.21 15.70
N GLU A 105 -2.68 6.82 16.98
CA GLU A 105 -2.76 7.75 18.12
C GLU A 105 -1.67 8.83 18.10
N SER A 106 -0.51 8.51 17.51
CA SER A 106 0.61 9.45 17.37
C SER A 106 1.18 9.44 15.95
N GLY A 107 0.32 9.41 14.93
CA GLY A 107 0.72 9.46 13.52
C GLY A 107 1.06 10.87 13.03
N VAL A 108 2.17 11.02 12.30
CA VAL A 108 2.55 12.27 11.62
C VAL A 108 2.79 11.99 10.14
N LEU A 109 2.14 12.77 9.28
CA LEU A 109 2.22 12.63 7.84
C LEU A 109 3.28 13.56 7.24
N LEU A 110 4.24 12.98 6.52
CA LEU A 110 5.10 13.69 5.58
C LEU A 110 4.58 13.47 4.16
N THR A 111 4.33 14.57 3.44
CA THR A 111 3.93 14.48 2.03
C THR A 111 5.15 14.63 1.13
N ARG A 112 5.36 13.68 0.23
CA ARG A 112 6.22 13.86 -0.94
C ARG A 112 5.35 14.27 -2.13
N ASP A 113 5.56 15.46 -2.65
CA ASP A 113 4.94 15.91 -3.88
C ASP A 113 5.72 15.38 -5.09
N GLY A 114 5.15 14.42 -5.82
CA GLY A 114 5.75 13.85 -7.01
C GLY A 114 5.15 12.51 -7.43
N ASP A 115 5.74 11.94 -8.47
CA ASP A 115 5.32 10.66 -9.05
C ASP A 115 6.14 9.49 -8.50
N GLY A 116 5.55 8.29 -8.58
CA GLY A 116 6.20 7.03 -8.23
C GLY A 116 5.66 6.38 -6.97
N HIS A 117 5.97 5.08 -6.80
CA HIS A 117 5.60 4.34 -5.62
C HIS A 117 6.67 4.49 -4.53
N THR A 118 6.24 4.76 -3.30
CA THR A 118 7.10 5.08 -2.13
C THR A 118 7.81 6.44 -2.24
N ALA A 119 8.53 6.84 -1.19
CA ALA A 119 9.24 8.12 -1.11
C ALA A 119 10.72 7.98 -0.71
N ILE A 120 11.09 6.92 0.03
CA ILE A 120 12.49 6.66 0.38
C ILE A 120 13.21 6.18 -0.88
N GLY A 121 14.38 6.76 -1.16
CA GLY A 121 15.13 6.45 -2.39
C GLY A 121 14.64 7.20 -3.64
N SER A 122 13.64 8.08 -3.52
CA SER A 122 13.11 8.86 -4.65
C SER A 122 14.07 9.96 -5.17
N GLY A 123 15.26 10.12 -4.57
CA GLY A 123 16.17 11.24 -4.81
C GLY A 123 15.83 12.55 -4.09
N SER A 124 14.71 12.64 -3.35
CA SER A 124 14.39 13.87 -2.59
C SER A 124 15.27 13.98 -1.35
N ARG A 125 16.13 15.01 -1.33
CA ARG A 125 16.95 15.35 -0.16
C ARG A 125 16.09 15.76 1.04
N CYS A 126 14.93 16.36 0.80
CA CYS A 126 13.99 16.74 1.86
C CYS A 126 13.47 15.49 2.58
N VAL A 127 12.96 14.50 1.83
CA VAL A 127 12.49 13.22 2.40
C VAL A 127 13.63 12.52 3.14
N SER A 128 14.80 12.43 2.52
CA SER A 128 15.96 11.74 3.11
C SER A 128 16.38 12.37 4.45
N ARG A 129 16.36 13.70 4.57
CA ARG A 129 16.67 14.41 5.81
C ARG A 129 15.62 14.20 6.90
N ALA A 130 14.33 14.25 6.54
CA ALA A 130 13.24 14.02 7.48
C ALA A 130 13.29 12.58 8.04
N VAL A 131 13.52 11.60 7.17
CA VAL A 131 13.67 10.18 7.57
C VAL A 131 14.88 9.99 8.47
N ALA A 132 16.04 10.59 8.14
CA ALA A 132 17.22 10.50 8.98
C ALA A 132 17.03 11.16 10.36
N ALA A 133 16.41 12.35 10.41
CA ALA A 133 16.12 13.04 11.66
C ALA A 133 15.19 12.21 12.57
N TYR A 134 14.18 11.57 11.99
CA TYR A 134 13.26 10.70 12.71
C TYR A 134 13.94 9.42 13.21
N LEU A 135 14.61 8.68 12.34
CA LEU A 135 15.21 7.39 12.70
C LEU A 135 16.40 7.52 13.66
N VAL A 136 17.18 8.60 13.56
CA VAL A 136 18.39 8.79 14.39
C VAL A 136 18.07 9.53 15.69
N ASN A 137 17.23 10.57 15.62
CA ASN A 137 17.03 11.49 16.74
C ASN A 137 15.59 11.49 17.28
N GLY A 138 14.67 10.73 16.67
CA GLY A 138 13.24 10.78 17.03
C GLY A 138 12.55 12.10 16.63
N VAL A 139 13.18 12.92 15.78
CA VAL A 139 12.66 14.23 15.38
C VAL A 139 11.73 14.09 14.19
N LEU A 140 10.47 14.48 14.39
CA LEU A 140 9.46 14.50 13.34
C LEU A 140 9.50 15.80 12.53
N PRO A 141 9.02 15.78 11.28
CA PRO A 141 8.73 17.02 10.55
C PRO A 141 7.53 17.75 11.19
N GLU A 142 7.48 19.07 10.99
CA GLU A 142 6.31 19.86 11.37
C GLU A 142 5.04 19.34 10.66
N PRO A 143 3.87 19.36 11.33
CA PRO A 143 2.61 18.97 10.71
C PRO A 143 2.36 19.72 9.40
N GLY A 144 2.01 18.99 8.35
CA GLY A 144 1.76 19.57 7.02
C GLY A 144 3.01 19.79 6.17
N THR A 145 4.19 19.33 6.60
CA THR A 145 5.41 19.39 5.78
C THR A 145 5.22 18.69 4.43
N VAL A 146 5.62 19.39 3.37
CA VAL A 146 5.66 18.88 1.99
C VAL A 146 7.08 18.95 1.45
N CYS A 147 7.60 17.80 1.03
CA CYS A 147 8.86 17.67 0.32
C CYS A 147 8.62 17.59 -1.20
N ARG A 148 9.46 18.26 -1.98
CA ARG A 148 9.51 18.14 -3.45
C ARG A 148 10.70 17.28 -3.90
#